data_AF-A0A6H1LKH5-F1
#
_entry.id   AF-A0A6H1LKH5-F1
#
_cell.length_a   1.000
_cell.length_b   1.000
_cell.length_c   1.000
_cell.angle_alpha   90.00
_cell.angle_beta   90.00
_cell.angle_gamma   90.00
#
_symmetry.space_group_name_H-M   'P 1'
#
loop_
_entity.id
_entity.type
_entity.pdbx_description
1 polymer ?
#
loop_
_entity_poly.entity_id
_entity_poly.type
_entity_poly.pdbx_seq_one_letter_code
_entity_poly.pdbx_strand_id
1 'polypeptide(L)'
;MTTHSNTPAGWYPDPHGAPQTLRYWDGSQWTEHTNADQAAPAGPSVPQQAQQPYGQPSAGPDPRVQKQVRQQAGVAGGGAGGGTLFTEPVLVVNQKAKLIELTNEYKVMDQQGNLLGAVVEVGQSGLKKALRFVSSLDQYMTHKLEIRDAYGQPVLRLTRPAKFIKSRVVVERPDGQPVGEIVQQNMIGKINFAINVNGQQVGAIKAENWRAWNFAIVDHTDNEVARITKTWEGLAKTMFTTADNYVLQIHYQLPEPLLSLVVATALTVDTALKQDARGLG
;
A
#
# COMPACT_ATOMS: atom_id res chain seq x y z
N MET A 1 -37.13 -10.73 20.68
CA MET A 1 -35.79 -10.27 20.26
C MET A 1 -35.85 -10.08 18.75
N THR A 2 -35.91 -8.85 18.27
CA THR A 2 -36.01 -8.54 16.82
C THR A 2 -34.67 -8.01 16.33
N THR A 3 -34.01 -8.77 15.47
CA THR A 3 -32.76 -8.40 14.79
C THR A 3 -33.09 -7.44 13.64
N HIS A 4 -32.69 -6.17 13.75
CA HIS A 4 -32.74 -5.23 12.63
C HIS A 4 -31.48 -5.41 11.77
N SER A 5 -31.64 -5.95 10.57
CA SER A 5 -30.64 -5.93 9.50
C SER A 5 -30.48 -4.49 9.01
N ASN A 6 -29.38 -3.82 9.36
CA ASN A 6 -29.11 -2.44 8.98
C ASN A 6 -28.38 -2.40 7.62
N THR A 7 -29.10 -2.65 6.52
CA THR A 7 -28.56 -2.49 5.17
C THR A 7 -28.70 -1.01 4.76
N PRO A 8 -27.59 -0.27 4.57
CA PRO A 8 -27.64 1.14 4.21
C PRO A 8 -28.17 1.34 2.78
N ALA A 9 -28.81 2.49 2.54
CA ALA A 9 -29.33 2.85 1.22
C ALA A 9 -28.23 2.88 0.15
N GLY A 10 -28.48 2.33 -1.02
CA GLY A 10 -27.48 2.21 -2.10
C GLY A 10 -27.92 1.34 -3.28
N TRP A 11 -27.07 1.25 -4.30
CA TRP A 11 -27.29 0.37 -5.45
C TRP A 11 -26.72 -1.03 -5.18
N TYR A 12 -27.54 -2.05 -5.39
CA TYR A 12 -27.18 -3.43 -5.16
C TYR A 12 -27.64 -4.31 -6.33
N PRO A 13 -27.00 -5.48 -6.56
CA PRO A 13 -27.44 -6.43 -7.58
C PRO A 13 -28.90 -6.82 -7.37
N ASP A 14 -29.70 -6.73 -8.42
CA ASP A 14 -31.12 -7.09 -8.37
C ASP A 14 -31.28 -8.62 -8.38
N PRO A 15 -31.70 -9.25 -7.26
CA PRO A 15 -31.87 -10.71 -7.20
C PRO A 15 -33.04 -11.21 -8.06
N HIS A 16 -33.90 -10.31 -8.54
CA HIS A 16 -35.06 -10.62 -9.39
C HIS A 16 -34.97 -9.98 -10.78
N GLY A 17 -33.87 -9.28 -11.08
CA GLY A 17 -33.63 -8.59 -12.35
C GLY A 17 -32.86 -9.44 -13.36
N ALA A 18 -32.68 -8.90 -14.57
CA ALA A 18 -31.78 -9.51 -15.55
C ALA A 18 -30.34 -9.51 -15.01
N PRO A 19 -29.48 -10.47 -15.41
CA PRO A 19 -28.06 -10.47 -15.05
C PRO A 19 -27.45 -9.09 -15.33
N GLN A 20 -26.65 -8.56 -14.40
CA GLN A 20 -26.04 -7.22 -14.49
C GLN A 20 -27.02 -6.04 -14.35
N THR A 21 -28.18 -6.23 -13.71
CA THR A 21 -29.07 -5.12 -13.31
C THR A 21 -28.81 -4.72 -11.86
N LEU A 22 -28.63 -3.43 -11.59
CA LEU A 22 -28.60 -2.88 -10.25
C LEU A 22 -29.95 -2.27 -9.89
N ARG A 23 -30.41 -2.47 -8.66
CA ARG A 23 -31.61 -1.83 -8.10
C ARG A 23 -31.25 -1.01 -6.87
N TYR A 24 -31.95 0.08 -6.64
CA TYR A 24 -31.68 0.97 -5.50
C TYR A 24 -32.48 0.56 -4.26
N TRP A 25 -31.78 0.34 -3.14
CA TRP A 25 -32.32 0.11 -1.79
C TRP A 25 -32.36 1.43 -1.03
N ASP A 26 -33.48 1.78 -0.39
CA ASP A 26 -33.65 3.07 0.30
C ASP A 26 -33.32 3.04 1.81
N GLY A 27 -32.92 1.86 2.33
CA GLY A 27 -32.70 1.63 3.76
C GLY A 27 -33.84 0.87 4.44
N SER A 28 -34.98 0.73 3.77
CA SER A 28 -36.16 0.02 4.28
C SER A 28 -36.82 -0.90 3.26
N GLN A 29 -36.75 -0.57 1.97
CA GLN A 29 -37.31 -1.34 0.86
C GLN A 29 -36.54 -1.11 -0.46
N TRP A 30 -36.75 -2.00 -1.42
CA TRP A 30 -36.26 -1.82 -2.78
C TRP A 30 -37.15 -0.83 -3.52
N THR A 31 -36.54 0.14 -4.19
CA THR A 31 -37.26 1.09 -5.04
C THR A 31 -37.41 0.55 -6.48
N GLU A 32 -38.29 1.14 -7.28
CA GLU A 32 -38.46 0.77 -8.69
C GLU A 32 -37.30 1.25 -9.60
N HIS A 33 -36.37 2.04 -9.06
CA HIS A 33 -35.21 2.51 -9.81
C HIS A 33 -34.26 1.35 -10.10
N THR A 34 -34.16 1.00 -11.37
CA THR A 34 -33.22 0.01 -11.90
C THR A 34 -32.25 0.67 -12.88
N ASN A 35 -31.02 0.18 -12.90
CA ASN A 35 -30.00 0.59 -13.85
C ASN A 35 -29.46 -0.68 -14.51
N ALA A 36 -29.65 -0.80 -15.82
CA ALA A 36 -28.94 -1.79 -16.61
C ALA A 36 -27.51 -1.30 -16.73
N ASP A 37 -26.52 -2.13 -16.39
CA ASP A 37 -25.11 -1.78 -16.53
C ASP A 37 -24.81 -1.45 -18.00
N GLN A 38 -24.84 -0.16 -18.36
CA GLN A 38 -24.66 0.30 -19.74
C GLN A 38 -23.16 0.27 -20.08
N ALA A 39 -22.70 -0.86 -20.59
CA ALA A 39 -21.57 -0.88 -21.50
C ALA A 39 -21.93 -0.07 -22.76
N ALA A 40 -21.14 0.95 -23.08
CA ALA A 40 -21.31 1.85 -24.23
C ALA A 40 -21.25 1.11 -25.60
N PRO A 41 -21.79 1.70 -26.71
CA PRO A 41 -22.41 0.94 -27.80
C PRO A 41 -21.48 0.50 -28.94
N ALA A 42 -21.91 -0.57 -29.62
CA ALA A 42 -21.28 -1.20 -30.79
C ALA A 42 -21.64 -0.51 -32.13
N GLY A 43 -20.69 -0.53 -33.08
CA GLY A 43 -20.88 -0.27 -34.51
C GLY A 43 -20.46 -1.48 -35.37
N PRO A 44 -20.84 -1.55 -36.66
CA PRO A 44 -21.54 -2.71 -37.24
C PRO A 44 -20.67 -3.84 -37.83
N SER A 45 -21.31 -5.00 -37.91
CA SER A 45 -20.86 -6.33 -38.31
C SER A 45 -20.50 -6.49 -39.80
N VAL A 46 -19.56 -7.39 -40.07
CA VAL A 46 -19.34 -8.05 -41.38
C VAL A 46 -19.25 -9.57 -41.18
N PRO A 47 -19.82 -10.39 -42.08
CA PRO A 47 -20.16 -11.78 -41.79
C PRO A 47 -19.04 -12.80 -42.07
N GLN A 48 -19.18 -13.84 -41.26
CA GLN A 48 -18.49 -15.12 -41.10
C GLN A 48 -18.20 -15.91 -42.39
N GLN A 49 -16.97 -16.42 -42.51
CA GLN A 49 -16.63 -17.60 -43.30
C GLN A 49 -15.79 -18.59 -42.50
N ALA A 50 -16.01 -19.87 -42.82
CA ALA A 50 -15.91 -21.05 -41.97
C ALA A 50 -14.51 -21.66 -41.81
N GLN A 51 -14.29 -22.41 -40.72
CA GLN A 51 -13.85 -23.83 -40.72
C GLN A 51 -13.78 -24.42 -39.29
N GLN A 52 -14.19 -25.69 -39.18
CA GLN A 52 -14.39 -26.50 -37.97
C GLN A 52 -13.09 -27.20 -37.46
N PRO A 53 -13.14 -28.20 -36.55
CA PRO A 53 -13.49 -28.15 -35.13
C PRO A 53 -12.26 -28.57 -34.29
N TYR A 54 -11.93 -27.83 -33.24
CA TYR A 54 -10.94 -28.27 -32.25
C TYR A 54 -11.56 -28.30 -30.86
N GLY A 55 -11.22 -29.36 -30.12
CA GLY A 55 -11.81 -29.72 -28.85
C GLY A 55 -11.77 -28.63 -27.77
N GLN A 56 -12.61 -28.84 -26.77
CA GLN A 56 -12.76 -28.08 -25.53
C GLN A 56 -11.46 -27.37 -25.07
N PRO A 57 -11.46 -26.04 -24.88
CA PRO A 57 -10.40 -25.38 -24.15
C PRO A 57 -10.68 -25.55 -22.65
N SER A 58 -9.88 -26.41 -22.05
CA SER A 58 -9.61 -26.38 -20.61
C SER A 58 -9.17 -24.97 -20.21
N ALA A 59 -9.66 -24.51 -19.05
CA ALA A 59 -9.23 -23.27 -18.42
C ALA A 59 -7.71 -23.30 -18.17
N GLY A 60 -6.96 -22.66 -19.06
CA GLY A 60 -5.52 -22.48 -18.98
C GLY A 60 -5.09 -21.32 -19.89
N PRO A 61 -4.10 -20.51 -19.50
CA PRO A 61 -3.73 -19.31 -20.25
C PRO A 61 -3.09 -19.65 -21.61
N ASP A 62 -3.48 -18.89 -22.63
CA ASP A 62 -3.11 -19.05 -24.04
C ASP A 62 -1.57 -19.14 -24.24
N PRO A 63 -1.05 -20.22 -24.87
CA PRO A 63 0.39 -20.42 -25.07
C PRO A 63 1.05 -19.38 -25.99
N ARG A 64 0.27 -18.61 -26.77
CA ARG A 64 0.79 -17.49 -27.58
C ARG A 64 1.10 -16.27 -26.72
N VAL A 65 0.30 -16.03 -25.66
CA VAL A 65 0.56 -14.98 -24.65
C VAL A 65 1.82 -15.31 -23.87
N GLN A 66 2.05 -16.58 -23.50
CA GLN A 66 3.27 -17.00 -22.80
C GLN A 66 4.55 -16.79 -23.63
N LYS A 67 4.51 -17.02 -24.95
CA LYS A 67 5.66 -16.80 -25.84
C LYS A 67 5.99 -15.32 -26.03
N GLN A 68 4.98 -14.46 -26.06
CA GLN A 68 5.16 -13.03 -26.31
C GLN A 68 5.65 -12.28 -25.06
N VAL A 69 5.23 -12.71 -23.86
CA VAL A 69 5.76 -12.22 -22.57
C VAL A 69 7.24 -12.60 -22.39
N ARG A 70 7.69 -13.76 -22.92
CA ARG A 70 9.10 -14.18 -22.90
C ARG A 70 10.02 -13.41 -23.84
N GLN A 71 9.48 -12.81 -24.91
CA GLN A 71 10.29 -12.19 -25.96
C GLN A 71 10.36 -10.65 -25.86
N GLN A 72 9.44 -10.00 -25.13
CA GLN A 72 9.36 -8.53 -25.06
C GLN A 72 9.63 -7.91 -23.67
N ALA A 73 9.82 -8.70 -22.61
CA ALA A 73 10.13 -8.18 -21.28
C ALA A 73 11.48 -8.69 -20.78
N GLY A 74 12.55 -7.97 -21.11
CA GLY A 74 13.85 -8.04 -20.44
C GLY A 74 13.85 -7.34 -19.07
N VAL A 75 12.72 -7.34 -18.38
CA VAL A 75 12.55 -6.81 -17.01
C VAL A 75 11.77 -7.86 -16.25
N ALA A 76 12.41 -8.48 -15.27
CA ALA A 76 11.84 -9.57 -14.48
C ALA A 76 10.56 -9.11 -13.78
N GLY A 77 9.42 -9.66 -14.20
CA GLY A 77 8.16 -9.53 -13.48
C GLY A 77 8.32 -10.07 -12.07
N GLY A 78 7.87 -9.30 -11.08
CA GLY A 78 7.80 -9.74 -9.69
C GLY A 78 7.05 -11.07 -9.61
N GLY A 79 7.65 -12.06 -8.94
CA GLY A 79 7.08 -13.39 -8.81
C GLY A 79 5.69 -13.38 -8.16
N ALA A 80 4.98 -14.51 -8.22
CA ALA A 80 3.77 -14.71 -7.42
C ALA A 80 4.15 -14.58 -5.94
N GLY A 81 3.57 -13.60 -5.24
CA GLY A 81 3.81 -13.39 -3.82
C GLY A 81 3.01 -14.34 -2.93
N GLY A 82 3.31 -14.32 -1.63
CA GLY A 82 2.72 -15.21 -0.62
C GLY A 82 1.45 -14.69 0.07
N GLY A 83 0.89 -13.57 -0.38
CA GLY A 83 -0.36 -12.98 0.13
C GLY A 83 -0.22 -12.20 1.43
N THR A 84 1.00 -11.79 1.82
CA THR A 84 1.25 -11.03 3.05
C THR A 84 2.19 -9.85 2.83
N LEU A 85 2.20 -8.90 3.78
CA LEU A 85 3.10 -7.75 3.79
C LEU A 85 4.60 -8.11 3.69
N PHE A 86 4.98 -9.35 4.02
CA PHE A 86 6.39 -9.80 4.08
C PHE A 86 6.73 -10.84 2.99
N THR A 87 5.76 -11.24 2.17
CA THR A 87 5.96 -12.25 1.12
C THR A 87 5.59 -11.75 -0.26
N GLU A 88 4.94 -10.58 -0.34
CA GLU A 88 4.66 -9.93 -1.61
C GLU A 88 5.88 -9.13 -2.11
N PRO A 89 6.30 -9.33 -3.36
CA PRO A 89 7.40 -8.56 -3.95
C PRO A 89 6.99 -7.12 -4.26
N VAL A 90 5.68 -6.83 -4.33
CA VAL A 90 5.15 -5.51 -4.65
C VAL A 90 4.08 -5.15 -3.65
N LEU A 91 4.31 -4.07 -2.88
CA LEU A 91 3.34 -3.47 -1.99
C LEU A 91 2.90 -2.12 -2.55
N VAL A 92 1.61 -1.97 -2.77
CA VAL A 92 0.98 -0.71 -3.19
C VAL A 92 0.38 -0.05 -1.96
N VAL A 93 0.87 1.14 -1.62
CA VAL A 93 0.38 1.91 -0.47
C VAL A 93 -0.57 3.00 -0.94
N ASN A 94 -1.78 3.02 -0.40
CA ASN A 94 -2.79 4.03 -0.67
C ASN A 94 -2.96 4.97 0.54
N GLN A 95 -2.59 6.23 0.35
CA GLN A 95 -2.61 7.23 1.43
C GLN A 95 -3.96 7.93 1.62
N LYS A 96 -4.95 7.70 0.74
CA LYS A 96 -6.20 8.48 0.69
C LYS A 96 -7.45 7.74 1.17
N ALA A 97 -7.32 6.55 1.77
CA ALA A 97 -8.46 5.82 2.32
C ALA A 97 -8.97 6.45 3.64
N LYS A 98 -9.51 7.68 3.58
CA LYS A 98 -10.24 8.29 4.70
C LYS A 98 -11.59 7.59 4.85
N LEU A 99 -11.70 6.70 5.82
CA LEU A 99 -12.97 6.11 6.24
C LEU A 99 -13.25 6.49 7.70
N ILE A 100 -13.77 7.70 7.91
CA ILE A 100 -14.40 8.17 9.17
C ILE A 100 -13.45 8.28 10.39
N GLU A 101 -13.52 9.44 11.07
CA GLU A 101 -12.89 9.75 12.37
C GLU A 101 -11.34 9.78 12.50
N LEU A 102 -10.78 10.95 12.15
CA LEU A 102 -9.62 11.62 12.79
C LEU A 102 -8.25 10.91 12.88
N THR A 103 -8.10 9.67 12.45
CA THR A 103 -6.82 8.94 12.48
C THR A 103 -6.26 8.78 11.08
N ASN A 104 -4.97 9.04 10.88
CA ASN A 104 -4.31 8.77 9.60
C ASN A 104 -4.17 7.25 9.45
N GLU A 105 -4.87 6.68 8.47
CA GLU A 105 -4.78 5.26 8.11
C GLU A 105 -4.38 5.12 6.64
N TYR A 106 -3.45 4.20 6.35
CA TYR A 106 -3.01 3.87 4.99
C TYR A 106 -3.28 2.40 4.70
N LYS A 107 -3.90 2.11 3.56
CA LYS A 107 -4.11 0.73 3.12
C LYS A 107 -2.91 0.24 2.33
N VAL A 108 -2.56 -1.02 2.51
CA VAL A 108 -1.49 -1.69 1.78
C VAL A 108 -2.07 -2.86 1.01
N MET A 109 -1.81 -2.90 -0.29
CA MET A 109 -2.37 -3.89 -1.21
C MET A 109 -1.26 -4.56 -2.02
N ASP A 110 -1.55 -5.71 -2.61
CA ASP A 110 -0.67 -6.31 -3.62
C ASP A 110 -0.82 -5.60 -4.98
N GLN A 111 -0.06 -6.07 -5.97
CA GLN A 111 -0.12 -5.57 -7.35
C GLN A 111 -1.47 -5.86 -8.06
N GLN A 112 -2.27 -6.81 -7.56
CA GLN A 112 -3.62 -7.11 -8.06
C GLN A 112 -4.71 -6.27 -7.36
N GLY A 113 -4.36 -5.53 -6.30
CA GLY A 113 -5.28 -4.72 -5.51
C GLY A 113 -5.92 -5.46 -4.32
N ASN A 114 -5.47 -6.69 -3.99
CA ASN A 114 -5.95 -7.38 -2.79
C ASN A 114 -5.36 -6.72 -1.54
N LEU A 115 -6.17 -6.58 -0.49
CA LEU A 115 -5.73 -5.99 0.78
C LEU A 115 -4.75 -6.92 1.50
N LEU A 116 -3.56 -6.41 1.82
CA LEU A 116 -2.52 -7.11 2.59
C LEU A 116 -2.46 -6.63 4.04
N GLY A 117 -2.86 -5.40 4.30
CA GLY A 117 -2.82 -4.80 5.63
C GLY A 117 -3.03 -3.29 5.64
N ALA A 118 -2.73 -2.68 6.78
CA ALA A 118 -2.88 -1.24 6.98
C ALA A 118 -1.80 -0.67 7.91
N VAL A 119 -1.58 0.63 7.83
CA VAL A 119 -0.78 1.41 8.78
C VAL A 119 -1.73 2.32 9.53
N VAL A 120 -1.69 2.29 10.85
CA VAL A 120 -2.54 3.14 11.71
C VAL A 120 -1.70 3.91 12.72
N GLU A 121 -2.10 5.13 13.03
CA GLU A 121 -1.52 5.90 14.14
C GLU A 121 -2.22 5.58 15.46
N VAL A 122 -1.46 5.20 16.49
CA VAL A 122 -2.00 4.76 17.79
C VAL A 122 -1.58 5.69 18.92
N GLY A 123 -2.37 5.73 20.00
CA GLY A 123 -2.07 6.53 21.20
C GLY A 123 -2.48 8.01 21.10
N GLN A 124 -3.41 8.37 20.21
CA GLN A 124 -3.95 9.74 20.09
C GLN A 124 -5.12 10.05 21.06
N SER A 125 -5.54 9.09 21.88
CA SER A 125 -6.75 9.19 22.72
C SER A 125 -6.46 9.86 24.06
N GLY A 126 -7.02 11.05 24.28
CA GLY A 126 -7.17 11.66 25.61
C GLY A 126 -6.63 13.07 25.72
N LEU A 127 -5.33 13.22 25.99
CA LEU A 127 -4.75 14.50 26.42
C LEU A 127 -4.43 15.48 25.26
N LYS A 128 -4.21 14.97 24.04
CA LYS A 128 -3.86 15.81 22.87
C LYS A 128 -5.06 16.48 22.19
N LYS A 129 -6.28 15.95 22.38
CA LYS A 129 -7.51 16.55 21.81
C LYS A 129 -7.87 17.89 22.49
N ALA A 130 -7.49 18.11 23.75
CA ALA A 130 -7.75 19.35 24.47
C ALA A 130 -6.69 20.45 24.21
N LEU A 131 -5.49 20.10 23.77
CA LEU A 131 -4.37 21.05 23.58
C LEU A 131 -4.26 21.62 22.16
N ARG A 132 -5.07 21.16 21.20
CA ARG A 132 -5.04 21.65 19.81
C ARG A 132 -5.56 23.10 19.66
N PHE A 133 -6.00 23.73 20.76
CA PHE A 133 -6.34 25.15 20.84
C PHE A 133 -5.18 26.07 21.28
N VAL A 134 -3.98 25.53 21.55
CA VAL A 134 -2.80 26.37 21.82
C VAL A 134 -1.70 26.00 20.82
N SER A 135 -1.31 26.96 19.99
CA SER A 135 -0.52 26.75 18.77
C SER A 135 0.88 26.17 19.02
N SER A 136 1.42 25.49 17.99
CA SER A 136 2.86 25.22 17.73
C SER A 136 3.61 24.15 18.55
N LEU A 137 2.97 23.09 19.04
CA LEU A 137 3.66 21.94 19.68
C LEU A 137 3.73 20.63 18.86
N ASP A 138 3.13 20.56 17.65
CA ASP A 138 2.97 19.30 16.89
C ASP A 138 4.32 18.64 16.49
N GLN A 139 5.40 19.41 16.30
CA GLN A 139 6.72 18.85 15.94
C GLN A 139 7.50 18.20 17.11
N TYR A 140 6.96 18.28 18.33
CA TYR A 140 7.61 17.79 19.56
C TYR A 140 6.96 16.51 20.11
N MET A 141 6.09 15.87 19.35
CA MET A 141 5.30 14.76 19.82
C MET A 141 5.87 13.41 19.38
N THR A 142 5.86 12.43 20.30
CA THR A 142 6.10 11.04 19.96
C THR A 142 4.98 10.55 19.05
N HIS A 143 5.34 10.05 17.86
CA HIS A 143 4.41 9.36 16.97
C HIS A 143 4.56 7.86 17.15
N LYS A 144 3.43 7.18 17.27
CA LYS A 144 3.38 5.73 17.35
C LYS A 144 2.51 5.23 16.20
N LEU A 145 3.08 4.37 15.37
CA LEU A 145 2.39 3.74 14.26
C LEU A 145 2.37 2.24 14.49
N GLU A 146 1.30 1.58 14.06
CA GLU A 146 1.24 0.13 13.94
C GLU A 146 1.06 -0.24 12.48
N ILE A 147 1.87 -1.17 12.00
CA ILE A 147 1.59 -1.91 10.78
C ILE A 147 0.79 -3.13 11.18
N ARG A 148 -0.37 -3.30 10.56
CA ARG A 148 -1.32 -4.37 10.82
C ARG A 148 -1.49 -5.22 9.58
N ASP A 149 -1.67 -6.52 9.75
CA ASP A 149 -2.01 -7.44 8.66
C ASP A 149 -3.44 -7.22 8.15
N ALA A 150 -3.85 -8.01 7.14
CA ALA A 150 -5.19 -7.97 6.56
C ALA A 150 -6.31 -8.26 7.55
N TYR A 151 -6.01 -8.90 8.70
CA TYR A 151 -6.95 -9.20 9.77
C TYR A 151 -6.94 -8.12 10.88
N GLY A 152 -6.17 -7.05 10.71
CA GLY A 152 -6.05 -5.96 11.67
C GLY A 152 -5.15 -6.26 12.86
N GLN A 153 -4.39 -7.37 12.85
CA GLN A 153 -3.46 -7.71 13.92
C GLN A 153 -2.14 -6.96 13.74
N PRO A 154 -1.59 -6.30 14.79
CA PRO A 154 -0.29 -5.66 14.69
C PRO A 154 0.80 -6.67 14.35
N VAL A 155 1.63 -6.35 13.35
CA VAL A 155 2.81 -7.14 12.95
C VAL A 155 4.12 -6.40 13.21
N LEU A 156 4.08 -5.07 13.20
CA LEU A 156 5.19 -4.20 13.60
C LEU A 156 4.64 -2.96 14.30
N ARG A 157 5.40 -2.46 15.28
CA ARG A 157 5.18 -1.18 15.95
C ARG A 157 6.34 -0.26 15.63
N LEU A 158 6.03 0.99 15.32
CA LEU A 158 7.03 2.01 15.03
C LEU A 158 6.85 3.17 16.00
N THR A 159 7.94 3.52 16.66
CA THR A 159 7.98 4.67 17.56
C THR A 159 8.97 5.70 17.01
N ARG A 160 8.47 6.90 16.69
CA ARG A 160 9.31 8.09 16.49
C ARG A 160 9.33 8.85 17.81
N PRO A 161 10.40 8.74 18.63
CA PRO A 161 10.46 9.45 19.90
C PRO A 161 10.47 10.97 19.69
N ALA A 162 9.88 11.71 20.63
CA ALA A 162 10.02 13.16 20.71
C ALA A 162 11.51 13.56 20.79
N LYS A 163 11.89 14.58 20.03
CA LYS A 163 13.25 14.98 19.62
C LYS A 163 14.42 14.64 20.56
N PHE A 164 15.43 13.97 19.98
CA PHE A 164 16.86 14.13 20.34
C PHE A 164 17.68 14.22 19.04
N ILE A 165 17.93 15.44 18.55
CA ILE A 165 18.93 15.80 17.51
C ILE A 165 18.68 15.29 16.07
N LYS A 166 18.34 14.02 15.81
CA LYS A 166 18.14 13.46 14.45
C LYS A 166 16.83 12.67 14.33
N SER A 167 16.25 12.61 13.13
CA SER A 167 15.09 11.75 12.87
C SER A 167 15.48 10.28 13.05
N ARG A 168 14.75 9.58 13.92
CA ARG A 168 14.91 8.16 14.22
C ARG A 168 13.55 7.51 14.37
N VAL A 169 13.43 6.30 13.84
CA VAL A 169 12.27 5.44 14.03
C VAL A 169 12.76 4.14 14.63
N VAL A 170 12.21 3.76 15.77
CA VAL A 170 12.44 2.46 16.40
C VAL A 170 11.36 1.51 15.92
N VAL A 171 11.76 0.32 15.48
CA VAL A 171 10.86 -0.72 14.95
C VAL A 171 10.89 -1.92 15.89
N GLU A 172 9.71 -2.34 16.33
CA GLU A 172 9.52 -3.40 17.32
C GLU A 172 8.47 -4.40 16.82
N ARG A 173 8.57 -5.64 17.28
CA ARG A 173 7.51 -6.65 17.16
C ARG A 173 6.36 -6.33 18.13
N PRO A 174 5.18 -6.93 17.96
CA PRO A 174 4.01 -6.70 18.83
C PRO A 174 4.24 -7.11 20.30
N ASP A 175 5.18 -8.01 20.55
CA ASP A 175 5.62 -8.44 21.89
C ASP A 175 6.65 -7.48 22.53
N GLY A 176 7.09 -6.44 21.82
CA GLY A 176 8.09 -5.47 22.28
C GLY A 176 9.53 -5.86 21.94
N GLN A 177 9.77 -6.97 21.25
CA GLN A 177 11.12 -7.31 20.81
C GLN A 177 11.63 -6.30 19.77
N PRO A 178 12.82 -5.70 19.96
CA PRO A 178 13.36 -4.77 18.98
C PRO A 178 13.75 -5.49 17.70
N VAL A 179 13.31 -4.95 16.55
CA VAL A 179 13.70 -5.41 15.21
C VAL A 179 14.90 -4.62 14.71
N GLY A 180 14.87 -3.31 14.91
CA GLY A 180 15.91 -2.40 14.44
C GLY A 180 15.43 -0.96 14.38
N GLU A 181 16.22 -0.12 13.74
CA GLU A 181 16.08 1.33 13.81
C GLU A 181 16.42 1.97 12.47
N ILE A 182 15.64 2.97 12.08
CA ILE A 182 15.89 3.76 10.88
C ILE A 182 16.33 5.14 11.34
N VAL A 183 17.56 5.54 11.01
CA VAL A 183 18.21 6.75 11.56
C VAL A 183 18.69 7.65 10.43
N GLN A 184 18.30 8.92 10.45
CA GLN A 184 18.79 9.90 9.48
C GLN A 184 20.29 10.12 9.66
N GLN A 185 21.08 9.97 8.59
CA GLN A 185 22.53 10.16 8.65
C GLN A 185 22.93 11.63 8.46
N ASN A 186 22.42 12.27 7.40
CA ASN A 186 22.78 13.62 6.99
C ASN A 186 21.57 14.58 6.99
N MET A 187 21.80 15.84 7.38
CA MET A 187 20.79 16.91 7.35
C MET A 187 20.99 17.93 6.22
N ILE A 188 22.14 17.90 5.53
CA ILE A 188 22.53 18.85 4.48
C ILE A 188 22.78 18.05 3.19
N GLY A 189 22.10 18.40 2.08
CA GLY A 189 22.25 17.73 0.78
C GLY A 189 21.26 16.59 0.55
N LYS A 190 21.72 15.44 0.02
CA LYS A 190 20.87 14.26 -0.23
C LYS A 190 20.46 13.62 1.11
N ILE A 191 19.17 13.35 1.27
CA ILE A 191 18.62 12.77 2.49
C ILE A 191 18.87 11.25 2.47
N ASN A 192 19.69 10.78 3.41
CA ASN A 192 19.98 9.35 3.56
C ASN A 192 19.61 8.89 4.98
N PHE A 193 19.07 7.68 5.07
CA PHE A 193 18.77 7.02 6.34
C PHE A 193 19.55 5.71 6.43
N ALA A 194 20.17 5.45 7.58
CA ALA A 194 20.73 4.15 7.92
C ALA A 194 19.61 3.23 8.43
N ILE A 195 19.70 1.95 8.07
CA ILE A 195 18.93 0.87 8.69
C ILE A 195 19.88 0.12 9.61
N ASN A 196 19.61 0.18 10.91
CA ASN A 196 20.47 -0.37 11.96
C ASN A 196 19.77 -1.50 12.71
N VAL A 197 20.54 -2.52 13.08
CA VAL A 197 20.12 -3.63 13.95
C VAL A 197 21.17 -3.76 15.03
N ASN A 198 20.76 -3.69 16.30
CA ASN A 198 21.69 -3.77 17.45
C ASN A 198 22.89 -2.80 17.33
N GLY A 199 22.66 -1.61 16.76
CA GLY A 199 23.69 -0.59 16.55
C GLY A 199 24.59 -0.79 15.31
N GLN A 200 24.46 -1.90 14.58
CA GLN A 200 25.19 -2.14 13.33
C GLN A 200 24.33 -1.77 12.11
N GLN A 201 24.92 -1.07 11.14
CA GLN A 201 24.23 -0.73 9.90
C GLN A 201 24.13 -1.97 9.00
N VAL A 202 22.90 -2.40 8.71
CA VAL A 202 22.60 -3.56 7.85
C VAL A 202 22.09 -3.15 6.46
N GLY A 203 21.79 -1.87 6.27
CA GLY A 203 21.34 -1.30 5.01
C GLY A 203 21.18 0.21 5.09
N ALA A 204 20.70 0.81 4.00
CA ALA A 204 20.43 2.23 3.93
C ALA A 204 19.33 2.57 2.93
N ILE A 205 18.71 3.72 3.12
CA ILE A 205 17.75 4.33 2.20
C ILE A 205 18.42 5.54 1.56
N LYS A 206 18.58 5.49 0.24
CA LYS A 206 19.20 6.53 -0.57
C LYS A 206 18.12 7.29 -1.32
N ALA A 207 17.95 8.58 -1.00
CA ALA A 207 17.04 9.44 -1.73
C ALA A 207 17.68 9.95 -3.02
N GLU A 208 17.46 9.23 -4.11
CA GLU A 208 17.87 9.66 -5.45
C GLU A 208 17.08 10.90 -5.88
N ASN A 209 15.76 10.88 -5.68
CA ASN A 209 14.91 12.05 -5.89
C ASN A 209 13.83 12.14 -4.79
N TRP A 210 14.14 12.90 -3.76
CA TRP A 210 13.26 13.11 -2.60
C TRP A 210 11.88 13.69 -2.95
N ARG A 211 11.85 14.61 -3.92
CA ARG A 211 10.60 15.28 -4.35
C ARG A 211 9.72 14.37 -5.21
N ALA A 212 10.33 13.46 -5.97
CA ALA A 212 9.63 12.54 -6.86
C ALA A 212 9.28 11.18 -6.22
N TRP A 213 9.57 10.99 -4.92
CA TRP A 213 9.41 9.70 -4.25
C TRP A 213 10.18 8.58 -4.95
N ASN A 214 11.47 8.80 -5.20
CA ASN A 214 12.34 7.75 -5.72
C ASN A 214 13.45 7.46 -4.70
N PHE A 215 13.31 6.34 -4.01
CA PHE A 215 14.21 5.88 -2.95
C PHE A 215 14.72 4.49 -3.27
N ALA A 216 16.04 4.35 -3.39
CA ALA A 216 16.68 3.03 -3.42
C ALA A 216 16.91 2.58 -1.98
N ILE A 217 16.59 1.33 -1.67
CA ILE A 217 16.95 0.69 -0.41
C ILE A 217 18.03 -0.33 -0.72
N VAL A 218 19.16 -0.20 -0.02
CA VAL A 218 20.35 -1.02 -0.24
C VAL A 218 20.69 -1.83 1.00
N ASP A 219 21.37 -2.96 0.82
CA ASP A 219 21.98 -3.71 1.91
C ASP A 219 23.31 -3.07 2.38
N HIS A 220 23.95 -3.71 3.36
CA HIS A 220 25.26 -3.31 3.90
C HIS A 220 26.41 -3.31 2.89
N THR A 221 26.25 -3.95 1.73
CA THR A 221 27.22 -3.97 0.62
C THR A 221 26.84 -3.01 -0.52
N ASP A 222 25.88 -2.10 -0.26
CA ASP A 222 25.35 -1.15 -1.24
C ASP A 222 24.60 -1.76 -2.44
N ASN A 223 24.25 -3.05 -2.39
CA ASN A 223 23.42 -3.67 -3.41
C ASN A 223 21.95 -3.26 -3.22
N GLU A 224 21.26 -2.88 -4.30
CA GLU A 224 19.85 -2.49 -4.23
C GLU A 224 18.94 -3.70 -4.04
N VAL A 225 18.25 -3.72 -2.89
CA VAL A 225 17.39 -4.83 -2.47
C VAL A 225 15.92 -4.53 -2.63
N ALA A 226 15.56 -3.25 -2.60
CA ALA A 226 14.20 -2.78 -2.81
C ALA A 226 14.18 -1.32 -3.27
N ARG A 227 13.05 -0.89 -3.84
CA ARG A 227 12.86 0.49 -4.30
C ARG A 227 11.46 0.98 -3.96
N ILE A 228 11.38 2.26 -3.58
CA ILE A 228 10.11 2.97 -3.41
C ILE A 228 9.95 3.97 -4.54
N THR A 229 8.86 3.87 -5.30
CA THR A 229 8.53 4.79 -6.41
C THR A 229 7.09 5.32 -6.32
N LYS A 230 6.84 6.51 -6.88
CA LYS A 230 5.46 7.03 -7.00
C LYS A 230 4.60 6.23 -7.98
N THR A 231 5.22 5.62 -8.99
CA THR A 231 4.55 4.86 -10.06
C THR A 231 5.39 3.64 -10.42
N TRP A 232 4.78 2.47 -10.52
CA TRP A 232 5.46 1.27 -11.02
C TRP A 232 5.50 1.27 -12.55
N GLU A 233 6.67 0.97 -13.12
CA GLU A 233 6.85 0.85 -14.57
C GLU A 233 6.35 -0.54 -15.00
N GLY A 234 5.07 -0.64 -15.39
CA GLY A 234 4.49 -1.91 -15.87
C GLY A 234 3.05 -2.21 -15.42
N LEU A 235 2.52 -1.49 -14.43
CA LEU A 235 1.12 -1.61 -14.01
C LEU A 235 0.37 -0.63 -14.86
N ALA A 236 -0.62 -1.11 -15.59
CA ALA A 236 -1.40 -0.29 -16.50
C ALA A 236 -1.85 0.99 -15.76
N LYS A 237 -1.50 2.15 -16.33
CA LYS A 237 -1.89 3.50 -15.84
C LYS A 237 -3.37 3.63 -15.50
N THR A 238 -4.21 2.71 -16.01
CA THR A 238 -5.65 2.64 -15.86
C THR A 238 -6.14 2.15 -14.49
N MET A 239 -5.33 1.42 -13.70
CA MET A 239 -5.72 0.98 -12.33
C MET A 239 -5.18 1.93 -11.22
N PHE A 240 -4.24 2.81 -11.55
CA PHE A 240 -3.64 3.80 -10.65
C PHE A 240 -4.33 5.15 -10.81
N THR A 241 -5.62 5.21 -10.51
CA THR A 241 -6.28 6.51 -10.41
C THR A 241 -5.89 7.16 -9.07
N THR A 242 -5.40 8.40 -9.15
CA THR A 242 -5.02 9.33 -8.08
C THR A 242 -3.53 9.35 -7.67
N ALA A 243 -3.00 10.58 -7.56
CA ALA A 243 -1.60 10.94 -7.35
C ALA A 243 -1.02 10.63 -5.95
N ASP A 244 -1.70 9.79 -5.16
CA ASP A 244 -1.48 9.60 -3.71
C ASP A 244 -1.21 8.12 -3.36
N ASN A 245 -0.79 7.34 -4.35
CA ASN A 245 -0.26 6.00 -4.17
C ASN A 245 1.26 6.03 -4.39
N TYR A 246 1.97 5.14 -3.70
CA TYR A 246 3.36 4.79 -4.01
C TYR A 246 3.54 3.29 -3.86
N VAL A 247 4.62 2.77 -4.44
CA VAL A 247 4.89 1.34 -4.53
C VAL A 247 6.22 1.05 -3.88
N LEU A 248 6.27 0.01 -3.06
CA LEU A 248 7.51 -0.66 -2.65
C LEU A 248 7.66 -1.91 -3.50
N GLN A 249 8.77 -2.00 -4.24
CA GLN A 249 9.17 -3.20 -4.96
C GLN A 249 10.37 -3.81 -4.24
N ILE A 250 10.25 -5.07 -3.83
CA ILE A 250 11.32 -5.88 -3.21
C ILE A 250 11.86 -6.81 -4.29
N HIS A 251 13.17 -6.78 -4.54
CA HIS A 251 13.77 -7.48 -5.67
C HIS A 251 13.88 -9.00 -5.48
N TYR A 252 13.96 -9.45 -4.24
CA TYR A 252 14.04 -10.87 -3.86
C TYR A 252 13.66 -11.03 -2.39
N GLN A 253 13.38 -12.25 -1.94
CA GLN A 253 13.05 -12.51 -0.53
C GLN A 253 14.23 -12.12 0.35
N LEU A 254 14.03 -11.11 1.20
CA LEU A 254 15.06 -10.62 2.11
C LEU A 254 15.09 -11.44 3.39
N PRO A 255 16.27 -11.68 3.99
CA PRO A 255 16.35 -12.26 5.31
C PRO A 255 15.80 -11.29 6.37
N GLU A 256 15.30 -11.84 7.47
CA GLU A 256 15.01 -11.06 8.67
C GLU A 256 16.31 -10.67 9.39
N PRO A 257 16.39 -9.49 10.03
CA PRO A 257 15.33 -8.48 10.20
C PRO A 257 15.22 -7.46 9.07
N LEU A 258 16.06 -7.55 8.03
CA LEU A 258 16.12 -6.53 6.96
C LEU A 258 14.78 -6.38 6.23
N LEU A 259 14.10 -7.49 5.94
CA LEU A 259 12.75 -7.49 5.35
C LEU A 259 11.76 -6.63 6.15
N SER A 260 11.65 -6.89 7.45
CA SER A 260 10.76 -6.15 8.34
C SER A 260 11.10 -4.65 8.37
N LEU A 261 12.39 -4.30 8.31
CA LEU A 261 12.84 -2.90 8.29
C LEU A 261 12.59 -2.22 6.94
N VAL A 262 12.69 -2.95 5.83
CA VAL A 262 12.34 -2.47 4.48
C VAL A 262 10.85 -2.17 4.40
N VAL A 263 10.01 -3.10 4.85
CA VAL A 263 8.54 -2.91 4.92
C VAL A 263 8.20 -1.75 5.85
N ALA A 264 8.77 -1.71 7.06
CA ALA A 264 8.57 -0.62 8.01
C ALA A 264 8.91 0.76 7.43
N THR A 265 10.06 0.85 6.75
CA THR A 265 10.51 2.08 6.09
C THR A 265 9.50 2.52 5.04
N ALA A 266 9.16 1.63 4.11
CA ALA A 266 8.31 1.98 2.99
C ALA A 266 6.96 2.48 3.46
N LEU A 267 6.35 1.76 4.41
CA LEU A 267 5.02 2.05 4.90
C LEU A 267 4.93 3.30 5.79
N THR A 268 6.07 3.84 6.27
CA THR A 268 6.11 4.99 7.18
C THR A 268 6.98 6.16 6.71
N VAL A 269 7.51 6.11 5.49
CA VAL A 269 8.41 7.14 4.93
C VAL A 269 7.80 8.54 4.97
N ASP A 270 6.49 8.68 4.79
CA ASP A 270 5.83 9.99 4.80
C ASP A 270 5.59 10.54 6.21
N THR A 271 5.10 9.69 7.10
CA THR A 271 4.68 10.08 8.45
C THR A 271 5.87 10.22 9.39
N ALA A 272 6.87 9.34 9.27
CA ALA A 272 7.96 9.27 10.23
C ALA A 272 9.27 9.91 9.71
N LEU A 273 9.51 9.87 8.38
CA LEU A 273 10.77 10.32 7.79
C LEU A 273 10.64 11.68 7.05
N LYS A 274 9.52 11.97 6.38
CA LYS A 274 9.32 13.22 5.63
C LYS A 274 8.92 14.44 6.45
N GLN A 275 8.30 14.26 7.61
CA GLN A 275 7.85 15.40 8.42
C GLN A 275 9.02 16.28 8.89
N ASP A 276 10.19 15.70 9.17
CA ASP A 276 11.36 16.44 9.67
C ASP A 276 12.02 17.30 8.59
N ALA A 277 12.09 16.80 7.34
CA ALA A 277 12.72 17.50 6.23
C ALA A 277 11.96 18.76 5.77
N ARG A 278 10.67 18.88 6.11
CA ARG A 278 9.84 20.06 5.79
C ARG A 278 9.97 21.17 6.87
N GLY A 279 10.68 20.90 7.98
CA GLY A 279 10.82 21.80 9.13
C GLY A 279 11.98 22.80 9.05
N LEU A 280 12.62 22.99 7.89
CA LEU A 280 13.54 24.12 7.68
C LEU A 280 12.73 25.36 7.28
N GLY A 281 12.15 25.99 8.30
CA GLY A 281 11.77 27.40 8.32
C GLY A 281 12.57 28.08 9.42
#